data_AF-A0A285V8B7-F1
#
_entry.id   AF-A0A285V8B7-F1
#
_cell.length_a   1.000
_cell.length_b   1.000
_cell.length_c   1.000
_cell.angle_alpha   90.00
_cell.angle_beta   90.00
_cell.angle_gamma   90.00
#
_symmetry.space_group_name_H-M   'P 1'
#
loop_
_entity.id
_entity.type
_entity.pdbx_description
1 polymer ?
#
loop_
_entity_poly.entity_id
_entity_poly.type
_entity_poly.pdbx_seq_one_letter_code
_entity_poly.pdbx_strand_id
1 'polypeptide(L)' 'MADPRYEISLDELVAGARVAREAQVEVQTDVVVPAPVYGEVLPYGDGMTGDIDGDGD' A
#
# COMPACT_ATOMS: atom_id res chain seq x y z
N MET A 1 4.68 -8.90 33.55
CA MET A 1 4.31 -7.62 34.21
C MET A 1 4.51 -6.53 33.17
N ALA A 2 3.51 -5.68 32.96
CA ALA A 2 3.68 -4.50 32.09
C ALA A 2 4.69 -3.55 32.74
N ASP A 3 5.55 -2.93 31.94
CA ASP A 3 6.51 -1.94 32.41
C ASP A 3 5.76 -0.61 32.66
N PRO A 4 5.80 -0.07 33.90
CA PRO A 4 5.06 1.14 34.26
C PRO A 4 5.39 2.35 33.39
N ARG A 5 6.53 2.36 32.69
CA ARG A 5 6.92 3.44 31.77
C ARG A 5 6.05 3.53 30.53
N TYR A 6 5.29 2.48 30.20
CA TYR A 6 4.36 2.46 29.08
C TYR A 6 2.89 2.50 29.54
N GLU A 7 2.64 2.78 30.82
CA GLU A 7 1.29 3.03 31.31
C GLU A 7 0.87 4.45 30.94
N ILE A 8 -0.31 4.56 30.33
CA ILE A 8 -0.99 5.83 30.10
C ILE A 8 -2.36 5.77 30.77
N SER A 9 -2.88 6.93 31.17
CA SER A 9 -4.23 6.98 31.73
C SER A 9 -5.29 6.63 30.67
N LEU A 10 -6.45 6.12 31.11
CA LEU A 10 -7.56 5.86 30.19
C LEU A 10 -8.00 7.14 29.46
N ASP A 11 -7.98 8.28 30.15
CA ASP A 11 -8.35 9.56 29.56
C ASP A 11 -7.37 9.98 28.47
N GLU A 12 -6.07 9.76 28.69
CA GLU A 12 -5.02 10.02 27.71
C GLU A 12 -5.13 9.09 26.49
N LEU A 13 -5.42 7.80 26.72
CA LEU A 13 -5.69 6.84 25.64
C LEU A 13 -6.90 7.27 24.79
N VAL A 14 -8.00 7.64 25.45
CA VAL A 14 -9.25 8.04 24.78
C VAL A 14 -9.07 9.36 24.03
N ALA A 15 -8.30 10.31 24.57
CA ALA A 15 -7.97 11.56 23.90
C ALA A 15 -7.18 11.31 22.60
N GLY A 16 -6.20 10.39 22.62
CA GLY A 16 -5.43 10.01 21.43
C GLY A 16 -6.22 9.22 20.38
N ALA A 17 -7.26 8.50 20.79
CA ALA A 17 -8.07 7.66 19.89
C ALA A 17 -9.24 8.40 19.21
N ARG A 18 -9.60 9.60 19.68
CA ARG A 18 -10.73 10.37 19.14
C ARG A 18 -10.29 11.20 17.94
N VAL A 19 -10.60 10.71 16.75
CA VAL A 19 -10.42 11.42 15.49
C VAL A 19 -11.80 11.84 14.97
N ALA A 20 -11.92 13.07 14.45
CA ALA A 20 -13.17 13.52 13.81
C ALA A 20 -13.52 12.60 12.63
N ARG A 21 -14.80 12.29 12.44
CA ARG A 21 -15.25 11.30 11.44
C ARG A 21 -14.75 11.63 10.03
N GLU A 22 -14.69 12.90 9.70
CA GLU A 22 -14.23 13.42 8.41
C GLU A 22 -12.74 13.13 8.17
N ALA A 23 -11.94 13.11 9.24
CA ALA A 23 -10.51 12.77 9.20
C ALA A 23 -10.25 11.24 9.22
N GLN A 24 -11.29 10.42 9.44
CA GLN A 24 -11.21 8.96 9.33
C GLN A 24 -11.47 8.46 7.90
N VAL A 25 -11.95 9.33 7.00
CA VAL A 25 -12.23 8.95 5.62
C VAL A 25 -10.99 9.20 4.77
N GLU A 26 -10.42 8.13 4.23
CA GLU A 26 -9.41 8.23 3.19
C GLU A 26 -10.06 8.81 1.93
N VAL A 27 -9.57 9.96 1.47
CA VAL A 27 -10.00 10.53 0.19
C VAL A 27 -9.17 9.87 -0.89
N GLN A 28 -9.75 8.88 -1.56
CA GLN A 28 -9.14 8.30 -2.74
C GLN A 28 -9.23 9.30 -3.89
N THR A 29 -8.08 9.70 -4.41
CA THR A 29 -7.98 10.45 -5.66
C THR A 29 -7.45 9.51 -6.72
N ASP A 30 -8.16 9.37 -7.83
CA ASP A 30 -7.63 8.62 -8.96
C ASP A 30 -6.48 9.42 -9.56
N VAL A 31 -5.29 8.82 -9.60
CA VAL A 31 -4.18 9.37 -10.36
C VAL A 31 -4.58 9.32 -11.83
N VAL A 32 -4.62 10.49 -12.49
CA VAL A 32 -4.82 10.55 -13.94
C VAL A 32 -3.59 9.90 -14.59
N VAL A 33 -3.73 8.65 -14.99
CA VAL A 33 -2.70 7.95 -15.77
C VAL A 33 -2.82 8.40 -17.23
N PRO A 34 -1.78 9.01 -17.81
CA PRO A 34 -1.78 9.33 -19.23
C PRO A 34 -2.02 8.07 -20.06
N ALA A 35 -2.77 8.19 -21.16
CA ALA A 35 -2.98 7.07 -22.06
C ALA A 35 -1.63 6.51 -22.53
N PRO A 36 -1.47 5.18 -22.62
CA PRO A 36 -0.27 4.59 -23.16
C PRO A 36 -0.05 5.10 -24.59
N VAL A 37 1.16 5.55 -24.89
CA VAL A 37 1.55 5.88 -26.25
C VAL A 37 1.69 4.57 -27.01
N TYR A 38 0.70 4.22 -27.81
CA TYR A 38 0.81 3.10 -28.74
C TYR A 38 1.72 3.51 -29.90
N GLY A 39 2.96 3.04 -29.89
CA GLY A 39 3.91 3.37 -30.96
C GLY A 39 5.34 2.89 -30.75
N GLU A 40 5.75 2.59 -29.52
CA GLU A 40 7.02 1.92 -29.26
C GLU A 40 6.74 0.60 -28.57
N VAL A 41 6.87 -0.48 -29.34
CA VAL A 41 7.03 -1.82 -28.78
C VAL A 41 8.33 -1.77 -27.98
N LEU A 42 8.23 -1.63 -26.66
CA LEU A 42 9.38 -1.88 -25.79
C LEU A 42 9.82 -3.31 -26.09
N PRO A 43 11.05 -3.55 -26.56
CA PRO A 43 11.53 -4.92 -26.68
C PRO A 43 11.50 -5.51 -25.28
N TYR A 44 10.69 -6.53 -25.07
CA TYR A 44 10.70 -7.32 -23.84
C TYR A 44 12.11 -7.90 -23.72
N GLY A 45 12.94 -7.24 -22.93
CA GLY A 45 14.39 -7.34 -23.02
C GLY A 45 15.01 -7.03 -21.66
N ASP A 46 14.60 -7.76 -20.64
CA ASP A 46 15.32 -7.83 -19.37
C ASP A 46 16.07 -9.16 -19.19
N GLY A 47 16.17 -9.99 -20.24
CA GLY A 47 16.97 -11.21 -20.18
C GLY A 47 16.47 -12.24 -19.18
N MET A 48 15.24 -12.12 -18.68
CA MET A 48 14.54 -13.19 -17.99
C MET A 48 14.00 -14.16 -19.05
N THR A 49 14.89 -15.01 -19.55
CA THR A 49 14.47 -16.30 -20.12
C THR A 49 13.75 -17.04 -19.01
N GLY A 50 12.42 -17.00 -19.01
CA GLY A 50 11.65 -17.92 -18.20
C GLY A 50 11.97 -19.33 -18.64
N ASP A 51 12.77 -20.06 -17.87
CA ASP A 51 12.42 -21.43 -17.60
C ASP A 51 11.26 -21.37 -16.61
N ILE A 52 10.13 -21.94 -16.99
CA ILE A 52 8.96 -22.34 -16.18
C ILE A 52 7.79 -22.60 -17.16
N ASP A 53 8.05 -23.20 -18.33
CA ASP A 53 7.16 -24.24 -18.84
C ASP A 53 7.25 -25.45 -17.89
N GLY A 54 6.83 -25.22 -16.64
CA GLY A 54 6.66 -26.20 -15.58
C GLY A 54 5.38 -27.01 -15.78
N ASP A 55 5.12 -27.42 -17.02
CA ASP A 55 4.12 -28.38 -17.41
C ASP A 55 4.80 -29.45 -18.28
N GLY A 56 5.07 -30.58 -17.63
CA GLY A 56 5.67 -31.73 -18.27
C GLY A 56 4.68 -32.46 -19.17
N ASP A 57 5.24 -33.04 -20.23
CA ASP A 57 4.81 -34.26 -20.91
C ASP A 57 6.08 -35.07 -21.28
#